data_AF-A0A847ZTN6-F1
#
_entry.id   AF-A0A847ZTN6-F1
#
_cell.length_a   1.000
_cell.length_b   1.000
_cell.length_c   1.000
_cell.angle_alpha   90.00
_cell.angle_beta   90.00
_cell.angle_gamma   90.00
#
_symmetry.space_group_name_H-M   'P 1'
#
loop_
_entity.id
_entity.type
_entity.pdbx_description
1 polymer ?
#
loop_
_entity_poly.entity_id
_entity_poly.type
_entity_poly.pdbx_seq_one_letter_code
_entity_poly.pdbx_strand_id
1 'polypeptide(L)'
;MIGPQDLGGREGFGPINPEKNEPLFHAPWERRVLGFTVAMGASGAYTGDQSRHQRESLPADFYLSANYYDIWLTALTQLLKRLGMVTERDLAAGRGVDAPVPAKRVLKGADVAAVLARGFAYDRPATTRAAFAVGDVICTISNPTPGHTRLPAYAMHKRGVIEAVRGWHVFPDSNGMGQGEDPRWLYTV
;
A
#
# COMPACT_ATOMS: atom_id res chain seq x y z
N MET A 1 9.35 5.16 -6.40
CA MET A 1 8.66 6.40 -6.83
C MET A 1 8.81 7.48 -5.79
N ILE A 2 9.22 8.68 -6.20
CA ILE A 2 9.16 9.89 -5.37
C ILE A 2 7.85 10.59 -5.71
N GLY A 3 6.78 10.22 -4.99
CA GLY A 3 5.42 10.70 -5.24
C GLY A 3 4.91 11.71 -4.21
N PRO A 4 3.63 12.09 -4.27
CA PRO A 4 3.01 13.01 -3.30
C PRO A 4 2.94 12.43 -1.88
N GLN A 5 2.98 11.10 -1.72
CA GLN A 5 3.02 10.43 -0.42
C GLN A 5 4.37 10.53 0.31
N ASP A 6 5.47 10.80 -0.43
CA ASP A 6 6.83 10.75 0.13
C ASP A 6 7.20 12.12 0.72
N LEU A 7 6.59 12.43 1.87
CA LEU A 7 6.64 13.75 2.48
C LEU A 7 7.77 13.95 3.50
N GLY A 8 8.55 12.90 3.80
CA GLY A 8 9.60 12.96 4.83
C GLY A 8 10.63 14.05 4.52
N GLY A 9 10.78 15.01 5.43
CA GLY A 9 11.72 16.12 5.29
C GLY A 9 11.26 17.26 4.36
N ARG A 10 10.02 17.23 3.84
CA ARG A 10 9.46 18.33 3.05
C ARG A 10 8.86 19.41 3.96
N GLU A 11 8.98 20.66 3.52
CA GLU A 11 8.44 21.83 4.20
C GLU A 11 7.17 22.36 3.49
N GLY A 12 6.50 23.34 4.10
CA GLY A 12 5.37 24.05 3.46
C GLY A 12 3.98 23.48 3.70
N PHE A 13 3.83 22.48 4.59
CA PHE A 13 2.53 21.88 4.93
C PHE A 13 1.77 22.58 6.07
N GLY A 14 2.39 23.57 6.71
CA GLY A 14 1.81 24.24 7.87
C GLY A 14 1.81 23.37 9.14
N PRO A 15 1.14 23.84 10.21
CA PRO A 15 1.06 23.11 11.47
C PRO A 15 0.11 21.91 11.38
N ILE A 16 0.35 20.90 12.23
CA ILE A 16 -0.60 19.79 12.43
C ILE A 16 -1.84 20.35 13.12
N ASN A 17 -3.02 20.05 12.58
CA ASN A 17 -4.32 20.53 13.09
C ASN A 17 -5.25 19.35 13.42
N PRO A 18 -5.09 18.69 14.58
CA PRO A 18 -5.92 17.55 14.95
C PRO A 18 -7.33 17.99 15.37
N GLU A 19 -8.35 17.26 14.93
CA GLU A 19 -9.73 17.49 15.34
C GLU A 19 -9.94 17.01 16.79
N LYS A 20 -10.59 17.83 17.61
CA LYS A 20 -10.96 17.45 18.98
C LYS A 20 -12.14 16.47 18.92
N ASN A 21 -11.99 15.30 19.54
CA ASN A 21 -13.00 14.23 19.55
C ASN A 21 -13.36 13.72 18.14
N GLU A 22 -12.36 13.61 17.26
CA GLU A 22 -12.51 13.10 15.90
C GLU A 22 -13.30 11.77 15.87
N PRO A 23 -14.39 11.68 15.08
CA PRO A 23 -15.12 10.43 14.92
C PRO A 23 -14.31 9.41 14.12
N LEU A 24 -14.59 8.11 14.29
CA LEU A 24 -13.95 7.07 13.48
C LEU A 24 -14.22 7.21 11.97
N PHE A 25 -15.38 7.78 11.62
CA PHE A 25 -15.81 8.06 10.26
C PHE A 25 -16.60 9.38 10.27
N HIS A 26 -16.19 10.35 9.47
CA HIS A 26 -16.88 11.63 9.27
C HIS A 26 -18.17 11.47 8.46
N ALA A 27 -18.27 10.41 7.66
CA ALA A 27 -19.47 10.15 6.86
C ALA A 27 -19.78 8.65 6.68
N PRO A 28 -21.06 8.27 6.45
CA PRO A 28 -21.47 6.88 6.30
C PRO A 28 -20.81 6.12 5.13
N TRP A 29 -20.24 6.81 4.15
CA TRP A 29 -19.57 6.21 3.00
C TRP A 29 -18.15 5.75 3.32
N GLU A 30 -17.47 6.38 4.27
CA GLU A 30 -16.08 6.06 4.61
C GLU A 30 -15.93 4.65 5.17
N ARG A 31 -16.86 4.24 6.06
CA ARG A 31 -16.95 2.85 6.54
C ARG A 31 -17.19 1.83 5.42
N ARG A 32 -17.87 2.25 4.32
CA ARG A 32 -18.05 1.38 3.15
C ARG A 32 -16.76 1.25 2.37
N VAL A 33 -16.00 2.33 2.21
CA VAL A 33 -14.68 2.31 1.54
C VAL A 33 -13.70 1.41 2.28
N LEU A 34 -13.65 1.48 3.61
CA LEU A 34 -12.89 0.53 4.43
C LEU A 34 -13.35 -0.91 4.16
N GLY A 35 -14.65 -1.17 4.24
CA GLY A 35 -15.23 -2.48 3.98
C GLY A 35 -14.89 -3.04 2.59
N PHE A 36 -15.01 -2.22 1.55
CA PHE A 36 -14.65 -2.61 0.17
C PHE A 36 -13.16 -2.91 0.05
N THR A 37 -12.31 -2.11 0.68
CA THR A 37 -10.86 -2.31 0.62
C THR A 37 -10.46 -3.62 1.32
N VAL A 38 -11.05 -3.92 2.49
CA VAL A 38 -10.82 -5.19 3.19
C VAL A 38 -11.33 -6.37 2.38
N ALA A 39 -12.55 -6.30 1.85
CA ALA A 39 -13.14 -7.38 1.05
C ALA A 39 -12.33 -7.64 -0.23
N MET A 40 -11.94 -6.59 -0.95
CA MET A 40 -11.18 -6.72 -2.18
C MET A 40 -9.72 -7.10 -1.93
N GLY A 41 -9.08 -6.62 -0.87
CA GLY A 41 -7.74 -7.07 -0.48
C GLY A 41 -7.73 -8.56 -0.12
N ALA A 42 -8.80 -9.06 0.49
CA ALA A 42 -8.95 -10.48 0.77
C ALA A 42 -9.21 -11.33 -0.48
N SER A 43 -9.58 -10.75 -1.63
CA SER A 43 -9.88 -11.52 -2.84
C SER A 43 -8.66 -12.19 -3.48
N GLY A 44 -7.45 -11.68 -3.20
CA GLY A 44 -6.22 -12.11 -3.86
C GLY A 44 -6.11 -11.67 -5.33
N ALA A 45 -6.94 -10.72 -5.77
CA ALA A 45 -6.86 -10.13 -7.11
C ALA A 45 -5.66 -9.17 -7.26
N TYR A 46 -5.18 -8.61 -6.14
CA TYR A 46 -4.00 -7.74 -6.07
C TYR A 46 -3.29 -7.90 -4.72
N THR A 47 -2.06 -7.39 -4.64
CA THR A 47 -1.25 -7.39 -3.41
C THR A 47 -1.42 -6.08 -2.63
N GLY A 48 -1.10 -6.10 -1.32
CA GLY A 48 -1.11 -4.88 -0.51
C GLY A 48 -0.19 -3.79 -1.07
N ASP A 49 0.93 -4.18 -1.67
CA ASP A 49 1.88 -3.26 -2.30
C ASP A 49 1.35 -2.67 -3.60
N GLN A 50 0.61 -3.44 -4.42
CA GLN A 50 -0.10 -2.90 -5.58
C GLN A 50 -1.18 -1.89 -5.16
N SER A 51 -1.87 -2.15 -4.06
CA SER A 51 -2.86 -1.20 -3.51
C SER A 51 -2.19 0.10 -3.05
N ARG A 52 -1.04 0.02 -2.38
CA ARG A 52 -0.25 1.21 -2.00
C ARG A 52 0.23 1.95 -3.23
N HIS A 53 0.91 1.27 -4.15
CA HIS A 53 1.38 1.85 -5.40
C HIS A 53 0.28 2.58 -6.17
N GLN A 54 -0.95 2.06 -6.13
CA GLN A 54 -2.06 2.73 -6.79
C GLN A 54 -2.46 4.05 -6.13
N ARG A 55 -2.37 4.16 -4.80
CA ARG A 55 -2.59 5.44 -4.09
C ARG A 55 -1.47 6.43 -4.38
N GLU A 56 -0.24 5.92 -4.47
CA GLU A 56 0.97 6.70 -4.79
C GLU A 56 0.95 7.29 -6.20
N SER A 57 0.22 6.64 -7.11
CA SER A 57 0.09 7.02 -8.52
C SER A 57 -1.03 8.04 -8.78
N LEU A 58 -1.76 8.48 -7.74
CA LEU A 58 -2.78 9.50 -7.89
C LEU A 58 -2.14 10.87 -8.22
N PRO A 59 -2.84 11.75 -8.95
CA PRO A 59 -2.38 13.12 -9.18
C PRO A 59 -2.03 13.83 -7.86
N ALA A 60 -0.93 14.56 -7.85
CA ALA A 60 -0.38 15.15 -6.63
C ALA A 60 -1.31 16.20 -6.01
N ASP A 61 -1.95 17.01 -6.84
CA ASP A 61 -2.97 17.99 -6.44
C ASP A 61 -4.17 17.31 -5.77
N PHE A 62 -4.67 16.21 -6.33
CA PHE A 62 -5.72 15.41 -5.71
C PHE A 62 -5.24 14.79 -4.40
N TYR A 63 -4.10 14.10 -4.39
CA TYR A 63 -3.60 13.40 -3.20
C TYR A 63 -3.44 14.33 -1.99
N LEU A 64 -2.92 15.53 -2.21
CA LEU A 64 -2.63 16.50 -1.14
C LEU A 64 -3.87 17.27 -0.66
N SER A 65 -4.94 17.31 -1.45
CA SER A 65 -6.19 18.01 -1.09
C SER A 65 -7.34 17.09 -0.70
N ALA A 66 -7.25 15.80 -1.07
CA ALA A 66 -8.29 14.82 -0.82
C ALA A 66 -8.30 14.33 0.64
N ASN A 67 -9.50 13.97 1.09
CA ASN A 67 -9.70 13.33 2.38
C ASN A 67 -9.09 11.91 2.34
N TYR A 68 -8.79 11.35 3.50
CA TYR A 68 -8.13 10.03 3.59
C TYR A 68 -8.87 8.92 2.81
N TYR A 69 -10.19 8.84 2.96
CA TYR A 69 -10.98 7.81 2.28
C TYR A 69 -11.26 8.11 0.80
N ASP A 70 -11.12 9.35 0.33
CA ASP A 70 -11.18 9.69 -1.09
C ASP A 70 -9.98 9.13 -1.85
N ILE A 71 -8.78 9.21 -1.25
CA ILE A 71 -7.56 8.56 -1.76
C ILE A 71 -7.81 7.05 -1.91
N TRP A 72 -8.40 6.42 -0.89
CA TRP A 72 -8.66 4.97 -0.91
C TRP A 72 -9.67 4.58 -1.97
N LEU A 73 -10.82 5.27 -2.03
CA LEU A 73 -11.88 4.98 -2.99
C LEU A 73 -11.41 5.18 -4.42
N THR A 74 -10.72 6.28 -4.69
CA THR A 74 -10.21 6.62 -6.03
C THR A 74 -9.18 5.60 -6.49
N ALA A 75 -8.19 5.29 -5.63
CA ALA A 75 -7.17 4.29 -5.93
C ALA A 75 -7.79 2.90 -6.14
N LEU A 76 -8.68 2.46 -5.26
CA LEU A 76 -9.34 1.16 -5.38
C LEU A 76 -10.16 1.08 -6.68
N THR A 77 -10.94 2.10 -7.00
CA THR A 77 -11.75 2.14 -8.23
C THR A 77 -10.88 2.00 -9.47
N GLN A 78 -9.80 2.77 -9.56
CA GLN A 78 -8.86 2.67 -10.68
C GLN A 78 -8.17 1.30 -10.75
N LEU A 79 -7.80 0.71 -9.60
CA LEU A 79 -7.21 -0.63 -9.55
C LEU A 79 -8.17 -1.69 -10.07
N LEU A 80 -9.42 -1.68 -9.58
CA LEU A 80 -10.44 -2.64 -10.00
C LEU A 80 -10.78 -2.51 -11.49
N LYS A 81 -10.79 -1.28 -12.02
CA LYS A 81 -10.94 -1.03 -13.46
C LYS A 81 -9.82 -1.66 -14.28
N ARG A 82 -8.56 -1.47 -13.87
CA ARG A 82 -7.42 -2.09 -14.55
C ARG A 82 -7.44 -3.61 -14.52
N LEU A 83 -7.97 -4.19 -13.45
CA LEU A 83 -8.17 -5.63 -13.31
C LEU A 83 -9.43 -6.13 -14.04
N GLY A 84 -10.19 -5.25 -14.70
CA GLY A 84 -11.44 -5.58 -15.39
C GLY A 84 -12.60 -5.97 -14.45
N MET A 85 -12.46 -5.76 -13.15
CA MET A 85 -13.46 -6.16 -12.15
C MET A 85 -14.60 -5.15 -11.99
N VAL A 86 -14.39 -3.92 -12.46
CA VAL A 86 -15.37 -2.84 -12.52
C VAL A 86 -15.20 -2.13 -13.84
N THR A 87 -16.28 -1.86 -14.57
CA THR A 87 -16.23 -1.14 -15.84
C THR A 87 -16.71 0.30 -15.70
N GLU A 88 -16.44 1.14 -16.71
CA GLU A 88 -17.02 2.49 -16.78
C GLU A 88 -18.56 2.45 -16.82
N ARG A 89 -19.14 1.39 -17.43
CA ARG A 89 -20.59 1.22 -17.49
C ARG A 89 -21.17 0.91 -16.12
N ASP A 90 -20.49 0.09 -15.33
CA ASP A 90 -20.89 -0.21 -13.96
C ASP A 90 -20.91 1.06 -13.10
N LEU A 91 -19.86 1.88 -13.23
CA LEU A 91 -19.74 3.15 -12.50
C LEU A 91 -20.80 4.16 -12.94
N ALA A 92 -21.01 4.33 -14.25
CA ALA A 92 -22.03 5.23 -14.78
C ALA A 92 -23.46 4.80 -14.39
N ALA A 93 -23.73 3.50 -14.31
CA ALA A 93 -25.02 2.96 -13.90
C ALA A 93 -25.21 2.90 -12.36
N GLY A 94 -24.13 3.04 -11.59
CA GLY A 94 -24.14 2.86 -10.13
C GLY A 94 -24.42 1.42 -9.68
N ARG A 95 -24.31 0.43 -10.58
CA ARG A 95 -24.56 -0.99 -10.34
C ARG A 95 -23.82 -1.86 -11.36
N GLY A 96 -23.54 -3.11 -11.01
CA GLY A 96 -22.97 -4.08 -11.97
C GLY A 96 -23.93 -4.34 -13.12
N VAL A 97 -23.56 -3.94 -14.33
CA VAL A 97 -24.30 -4.17 -15.58
C VAL A 97 -23.53 -5.09 -16.52
N ASP A 98 -22.20 -5.10 -16.42
CA ASP A 98 -21.35 -6.04 -17.15
C ASP A 98 -21.19 -7.35 -16.38
N ALA A 99 -20.77 -8.41 -17.09
CA ALA A 99 -20.56 -9.72 -16.47
C ALA A 99 -19.43 -9.63 -15.43
N PRO A 100 -19.63 -10.15 -14.20
CA PRO A 100 -18.63 -10.01 -13.14
C PRO A 100 -17.41 -10.89 -13.41
N VAL A 101 -16.22 -10.36 -13.14
CA VAL A 101 -14.99 -11.16 -13.07
C VAL A 101 -14.97 -11.92 -11.73
N PRO A 102 -14.93 -13.26 -11.73
CA PRO A 102 -14.92 -14.03 -10.49
C PRO A 102 -13.69 -13.74 -9.63
N ALA A 103 -13.91 -13.37 -8.37
CA ALA A 103 -12.85 -13.27 -7.38
C ALA A 103 -12.34 -14.66 -6.99
N LYS A 104 -11.02 -14.83 -6.85
CA LYS A 104 -10.41 -16.10 -6.40
C LYS A 104 -10.90 -16.51 -5.00
N ARG A 105 -11.15 -15.53 -4.13
CA ARG A 105 -11.68 -15.73 -2.78
C ARG A 105 -12.72 -14.65 -2.47
N VAL A 106 -13.75 -15.02 -1.73
CA VAL A 106 -14.76 -14.09 -1.21
C VAL A 106 -14.71 -14.11 0.30
N LEU A 107 -14.39 -12.97 0.93
CA LEU A 107 -14.41 -12.83 2.38
C LEU A 107 -15.87 -12.77 2.86
N LYS A 108 -16.30 -13.76 3.66
CA LYS A 108 -17.64 -13.73 4.26
C LYS A 108 -17.63 -12.85 5.50
N GLY A 109 -18.77 -12.23 5.79
CA GLY A 109 -18.91 -11.31 6.93
C GLY A 109 -18.53 -11.95 8.27
N ALA A 110 -18.89 -13.21 8.49
CA ALA A 110 -18.56 -13.97 9.70
C ALA A 110 -17.05 -14.16 9.91
N ASP A 111 -16.24 -14.13 8.84
CA ASP A 111 -14.81 -14.41 8.89
C ASP A 111 -13.96 -13.14 9.05
N VAL A 112 -14.55 -11.95 8.92
CA VAL A 112 -13.83 -10.68 8.87
C VAL A 112 -12.96 -10.48 10.11
N ALA A 113 -13.52 -10.67 11.31
CA ALA A 113 -12.80 -10.47 12.56
C ALA A 113 -11.58 -11.39 12.67
N ALA A 114 -11.76 -12.69 12.35
CA ALA A 114 -10.68 -13.67 12.41
C ALA A 114 -9.57 -13.39 11.38
N VAL A 115 -9.94 -12.98 10.16
CA VAL A 115 -8.97 -12.64 9.11
C VAL A 115 -8.16 -11.40 9.49
N LEU A 116 -8.81 -10.36 10.02
CA LEU A 116 -8.12 -9.15 10.47
C LEU A 116 -7.22 -9.40 11.68
N ALA A 117 -7.68 -10.19 12.65
CA ALA A 117 -6.90 -10.54 13.84
C ALA A 117 -5.65 -11.35 13.50
N ARG A 118 -5.72 -12.24 12.50
CA ARG A 118 -4.56 -13.01 12.01
C ARG A 118 -3.53 -12.13 11.31
N GLY A 119 -3.95 -11.01 10.72
CA GLY A 119 -3.10 -10.14 9.92
C GLY A 119 -2.62 -10.76 8.61
N PHE A 120 -1.67 -10.09 7.96
CA PHE A 120 -1.11 -10.47 6.67
C PHE A 120 0.41 -10.57 6.77
N ALA A 121 0.92 -11.80 6.83
CA ALA A 121 2.34 -12.10 7.00
C ALA A 121 3.16 -11.71 5.75
N TYR A 122 4.17 -10.86 5.96
CA TYR A 122 5.15 -10.48 4.94
C TYR A 122 6.46 -11.25 5.07
N ASP A 123 6.70 -11.94 6.18
CA ASP A 123 7.86 -12.80 6.39
C ASP A 123 7.79 -14.08 5.53
N ARG A 124 8.96 -14.56 5.14
CA ARG A 124 9.16 -15.79 4.36
C ARG A 124 10.32 -16.59 4.96
N PRO A 125 10.30 -17.93 4.88
CA PRO A 125 11.42 -18.74 5.33
C PRO A 125 12.68 -18.44 4.53
N ALA A 126 13.74 -17.97 5.19
CA ALA A 126 14.99 -17.58 4.53
C ALA A 126 15.63 -18.75 3.76
N THR A 127 16.00 -18.52 2.49
CA THR A 127 16.76 -19.48 1.68
C THR A 127 18.22 -19.10 1.47
N THR A 128 18.60 -17.88 1.86
CA THR A 128 19.96 -17.34 1.76
C THR A 128 20.36 -16.68 3.07
N ARG A 129 21.67 -16.51 3.29
CA ARG A 129 22.19 -15.79 4.46
C ARG A 129 22.00 -14.27 4.31
N ALA A 130 21.77 -13.57 5.42
CA ALA A 130 21.78 -12.11 5.44
C ALA A 130 23.12 -11.56 4.94
N ALA A 131 23.05 -10.52 4.10
CA ALA A 131 24.23 -9.88 3.51
C ALA A 131 24.95 -8.96 4.50
N PHE A 132 24.21 -8.42 5.48
CA PHE A 132 24.73 -7.53 6.51
C PHE A 132 24.42 -8.06 7.91
N ALA A 133 25.21 -7.64 8.89
CA ALA A 133 25.05 -7.88 10.32
C ALA A 133 24.85 -6.57 11.09
N VAL A 134 24.38 -6.68 12.34
CA VAL A 134 24.26 -5.53 13.24
C VAL A 134 25.64 -4.89 13.46
N GLY A 135 25.71 -3.56 13.34
CA GLY A 135 26.94 -2.77 13.41
C GLY A 135 27.60 -2.50 12.06
N ASP A 136 27.18 -3.16 10.98
CA ASP A 136 27.71 -2.87 9.65
C ASP A 136 27.34 -1.45 9.20
N VAL A 137 28.32 -0.72 8.69
CA VAL A 137 28.11 0.60 8.09
C VAL A 137 27.75 0.41 6.62
N ILE A 138 26.59 0.92 6.20
CA ILE A 138 26.11 0.83 4.83
C ILE A 138 25.87 2.21 4.24
N CYS A 139 25.65 2.25 2.92
CA CYS A 139 25.10 3.41 2.24
C CYS A 139 23.86 2.94 1.47
N THR A 140 22.73 3.63 1.66
CA THR A 140 21.53 3.33 0.87
C THR A 140 21.75 3.71 -0.59
N ILE A 141 21.08 2.99 -1.48
CA ILE A 141 21.16 3.28 -2.92
C ILE A 141 20.55 4.65 -3.25
N SER A 142 21.02 5.24 -4.35
CA SER A 142 20.35 6.37 -5.00
C SER A 142 19.60 5.85 -6.22
N ASN A 143 18.39 5.32 -6.01
CA ASN A 143 17.61 4.72 -7.07
C ASN A 143 16.16 5.24 -7.07
N PRO A 144 15.88 6.39 -7.73
CA PRO A 144 14.51 6.78 -7.98
C PRO A 144 13.88 5.76 -8.94
N THR A 145 13.10 4.83 -8.39
CA THR A 145 12.31 3.90 -9.21
C THR A 145 11.07 4.62 -9.74
N PRO A 146 10.66 4.43 -11.01
CA PRO A 146 9.36 4.92 -11.48
C PRO A 146 8.20 4.15 -10.83
N GLY A 147 8.44 2.93 -10.34
CA GLY A 147 7.45 2.06 -9.70
C GLY A 147 7.34 2.21 -8.18
N HIS A 148 6.68 1.26 -7.52
CA HIS A 148 6.59 1.20 -6.07
C HIS A 148 7.96 1.04 -5.41
N THR A 149 8.19 1.69 -4.27
CA THR A 149 9.37 1.47 -3.42
C THR A 149 9.08 1.89 -1.98
N ARG A 150 9.87 1.38 -1.04
CA ARG A 150 9.81 1.78 0.38
C ARG A 150 11.03 2.54 0.86
N LEU A 151 11.96 2.89 -0.03
CA LEU A 151 13.08 3.78 0.29
C LEU A 151 12.64 5.25 0.11
N PRO A 152 12.38 6.01 1.19
CA PRO A 152 11.97 7.40 1.07
C PRO A 152 13.10 8.28 0.58
N ALA A 153 12.77 9.36 -0.13
CA ALA A 153 13.75 10.25 -0.77
C ALA A 153 14.78 10.81 0.22
N TYR A 154 14.37 11.19 1.44
CA TYR A 154 15.29 11.75 2.44
C TYR A 154 16.37 10.75 2.89
N ALA A 155 16.12 9.45 2.75
CA ALA A 155 17.03 8.38 3.14
C ALA A 155 17.86 7.84 1.97
N MET A 156 17.67 8.33 0.74
CA MET A 156 18.48 7.91 -0.41
C MET A 156 19.92 8.44 -0.31
N HIS A 157 20.89 7.61 -0.72
CA HIS A 157 22.32 7.95 -0.69
C HIS A 157 22.81 8.45 0.68
N LYS A 158 22.27 7.89 1.77
CA LYS A 158 22.64 8.20 3.14
C LYS A 158 23.43 7.04 3.73
N ARG A 159 24.44 7.39 4.54
CA ARG A 159 25.16 6.42 5.35
C ARG A 159 24.38 6.15 6.64
N GLY A 160 24.36 4.89 7.05
CA GLY A 160 23.72 4.45 8.28
C GLY A 160 24.40 3.20 8.83
N VAL A 161 23.92 2.72 9.97
CA VAL A 161 24.44 1.54 10.65
C VAL A 161 23.31 0.54 10.79
N ILE A 162 23.56 -0.73 10.49
CA ILE A 162 22.55 -1.76 10.68
C ILE A 162 22.30 -1.94 12.18
N GLU A 163 21.10 -1.58 12.64
CA GLU A 163 20.66 -1.72 14.03
C GLU A 163 20.00 -3.08 14.29
N ALA A 164 19.35 -3.66 13.27
CA ALA A 164 18.70 -4.95 13.41
C ALA A 164 18.56 -5.69 12.08
N VAL A 165 18.73 -7.02 12.13
CA VAL A 165 18.33 -7.94 11.05
C VAL A 165 16.92 -8.44 11.35
N ARG A 166 15.92 -8.05 10.55
CA ARG A 166 14.49 -8.31 10.82
C ARG A 166 13.96 -9.60 10.21
N GLY A 167 14.74 -10.23 9.33
CA GLY A 167 14.35 -11.48 8.66
C GLY A 167 14.17 -11.30 7.16
N TRP A 168 13.65 -12.34 6.50
CA TRP A 168 13.46 -12.38 5.05
C TRP A 168 11.98 -12.11 4.71
N HIS A 169 11.71 -11.09 3.92
CA HIS A 169 10.36 -10.56 3.70
C HIS A 169 10.08 -10.33 2.23
N VAL A 170 8.80 -10.38 1.83
CA VAL A 170 8.33 -9.94 0.51
C VAL A 170 8.91 -8.57 0.17
N PHE A 171 9.47 -8.43 -1.03
CA PHE A 171 10.09 -7.20 -1.50
C PHE A 171 9.05 -6.30 -2.17
N PRO A 172 8.75 -5.12 -1.61
CA PRO A 172 7.67 -4.29 -2.12
C PRO A 172 7.90 -3.80 -3.55
N ASP A 173 9.14 -3.52 -3.96
CA ASP A 173 9.43 -2.97 -5.28
C ASP A 173 8.98 -3.90 -6.43
N SER A 174 9.21 -5.21 -6.31
CA SER A 174 8.71 -6.21 -7.28
C SER A 174 7.22 -6.50 -7.06
N ASN A 175 6.81 -6.68 -5.80
CA ASN A 175 5.46 -7.10 -5.45
C ASN A 175 4.39 -6.05 -5.80
N GLY A 176 4.73 -4.77 -5.62
CA GLY A 176 3.88 -3.63 -5.97
C GLY A 176 3.72 -3.43 -7.47
N MET A 177 4.65 -3.96 -8.27
CA MET A 177 4.61 -3.95 -9.73
C MET A 177 4.05 -5.25 -10.33
N GLY A 178 3.59 -6.18 -9.49
CA GLY A 178 3.05 -7.48 -9.95
C GLY A 178 4.11 -8.44 -10.50
N GLN A 179 5.38 -8.25 -10.15
CA GLN A 179 6.51 -9.08 -10.61
C GLN A 179 6.81 -10.27 -9.68
N GLY A 180 5.96 -10.50 -8.68
CA GLY A 180 6.12 -11.54 -7.67
C GLY A 180 6.76 -11.02 -6.38
N GLU A 181 6.83 -11.89 -5.38
CA GLU A 181 7.19 -11.51 -4.01
C GLU A 181 8.69 -11.23 -3.80
N ASP A 182 9.55 -11.83 -4.62
CA ASP A 182 11.02 -11.73 -4.58
C ASP A 182 11.60 -11.46 -3.18
N PRO A 183 11.45 -12.38 -2.19
CA PRO A 183 11.75 -12.04 -0.81
C PRO A 183 13.21 -11.58 -0.61
N ARG A 184 13.41 -10.52 0.17
CA ARG A 184 14.71 -9.91 0.48
C ARG A 184 14.90 -9.78 1.99
N TRP A 185 16.15 -9.67 2.42
CA TRP A 185 16.45 -9.41 3.83
C TRP A 185 16.05 -7.98 4.20
N LEU A 186 15.29 -7.86 5.29
CA LEU A 186 14.86 -6.60 5.85
C LEU A 186 15.77 -6.22 7.02
N TYR A 187 16.22 -4.97 7.03
CA TYR A 187 17.09 -4.41 8.05
C TYR A 187 16.47 -3.15 8.63
N THR A 188 16.77 -2.87 9.91
CA THR A 188 16.68 -1.52 10.46
C THR A 188 18.04 -0.88 10.31
N VAL A 189 18.08 0.31 9.72
CA VAL A 189 19.28 1.15 9.47
C VAL A 189 19.08 2.50 10.13
#